data_AF-A0A2S6ADN3-F1
#
_entry.id   AF-A0A2S6ADN3-F1
#
_cell.length_a   1.000
_cell.length_b   1.000
_cell.length_c   1.000
_cell.angle_alpha   90.00
_cell.angle_beta   90.00
_cell.angle_gamma   90.00
#
_symmetry.space_group_name_H-M   'P 1'
#
loop_
_entity.id
_entity.type
_entity.pdbx_description
1 polymer ?
#
loop_
_entity_poly.entity_id
_entity_poly.type
_entity_poly.pdbx_seq_one_letter_code
_entity_poly.pdbx_strand_id
1 'polypeptide(L)'
;MSARDYGDIYSGHARTRKRAVPQVVAERDLVAEDAASGFCGAVVGFERTYDGDFVKLEDRGGRVRLFALREAAFLIDGRPVTLVRPTASAPAAPTRSASGSTRVEGLRARVARASRIWVEGVHDAALVERVWGHDLRVEGVVVEHLEGLDHLAERLTDFRPEPGRRVGVLVDHLVTGSKETNLTTGLGPHVLVTGHPYIDIWQAVRPQALGIEAWPQVPRGKDWKTGVCRRLGWGTPSEGWRRVYNAVDSFRDLEAPLLGAVEQLIDFVTEPE
;
A
#
# COMPACT_ATOMS: atom_id res chain seq x y z
N MET A 1 44.15 9.19 54.14
CA MET A 1 45.26 8.92 53.20
C MET A 1 44.72 9.05 51.79
N SER A 2 45.28 9.97 51.01
CA SER A 2 44.88 10.32 49.64
C SER A 2 45.25 9.18 48.68
N ALA A 3 44.27 8.61 48.00
CA ALA A 3 44.50 7.83 46.80
C ALA A 3 44.48 8.80 45.61
N ARG A 4 45.68 9.03 45.05
CA ARG A 4 45.90 9.83 43.85
C ARG A 4 45.22 9.16 42.67
N ASP A 5 44.31 9.89 42.06
CA ASP A 5 43.69 9.59 40.76
C ASP A 5 44.77 9.67 39.67
N TYR A 6 45.27 8.51 39.24
CA TYR A 6 46.17 8.41 38.10
C TYR A 6 45.29 8.39 36.85
N GLY A 7 45.18 9.56 36.21
CA GLY A 7 44.45 9.72 34.95
C GLY A 7 44.93 8.75 33.87
N ASP A 8 43.95 8.20 33.14
CA ASP A 8 44.11 7.22 32.07
C ASP A 8 45.06 7.71 30.95
N ILE A 9 46.27 7.16 30.97
CA ILE A 9 47.40 7.48 30.07
C ILE A 9 47.15 6.91 28.65
N TYR A 10 46.17 6.03 28.46
CA TYR A 10 45.83 5.43 27.17
C TYR A 10 44.80 6.24 26.38
N SER A 11 44.24 7.30 26.96
CA SER A 11 43.17 8.10 26.34
C SER A 11 43.61 8.97 25.15
N GLY A 12 44.91 9.06 24.86
CA GLY A 12 45.46 9.88 23.77
C GLY A 12 45.30 11.39 24.04
N HIS A 13 46.26 12.20 23.59
CA HIS A 13 46.18 13.64 23.86
C HIS A 13 44.94 14.26 23.20
N ALA A 14 44.18 15.07 23.95
CA ALA A 14 43.04 15.84 23.43
C ALA A 14 43.40 16.72 22.21
N ARG A 15 44.70 17.03 22.04
CA ARG A 15 45.27 17.80 20.92
C ARG A 15 45.35 17.02 19.59
N THR A 16 45.15 15.70 19.60
CA THR A 16 45.17 14.83 18.40
C THR A 16 43.78 14.48 17.86
N ARG A 17 42.69 14.91 18.51
CA ARG A 17 41.35 14.76 17.94
C ARG A 17 41.17 15.73 16.78
N LYS A 18 41.15 15.21 15.54
CA LYS A 18 40.71 15.96 14.35
C LYS A 18 39.33 16.56 14.66
N ARG A 19 39.24 17.90 14.63
CA ARG A 19 37.97 18.60 14.81
C ARG A 19 37.07 18.23 13.63
N ALA A 20 35.95 17.59 13.91
CA ALA A 20 34.98 17.23 12.88
C ALA A 20 34.53 18.51 12.15
N VAL A 21 34.66 18.51 10.81
CA VAL A 21 34.25 19.63 9.98
C VAL A 21 32.72 19.58 9.83
N PRO A 22 32.01 20.69 10.08
CA PRO A 22 30.55 20.71 9.99
C PRO A 22 30.09 20.33 8.58
N GLN A 23 29.10 19.44 8.52
CA GLN A 23 28.40 19.13 7.28
C GLN A 23 27.25 20.13 7.09
N VAL A 24 27.11 20.65 5.87
CA VAL A 24 26.05 21.60 5.51
C VAL A 24 25.35 21.07 4.27
N VAL A 25 24.02 21.03 4.31
CA VAL A 25 23.22 20.62 3.15
C VAL A 25 23.32 21.72 2.09
N ALA A 26 23.75 21.36 0.88
CA ALA A 26 23.86 22.27 -0.24
C ALA A 26 22.46 22.55 -0.84
N GLU A 27 21.66 23.33 -0.13
CA GLU A 27 20.39 23.83 -0.64
C GLU A 27 20.61 24.79 -1.81
N ARG A 28 19.62 24.91 -2.69
CA ARG A 28 19.68 25.89 -3.79
C ARG A 28 19.86 27.30 -3.21
N ASP A 29 20.64 28.11 -3.89
CA ASP A 29 20.99 29.49 -3.50
C ASP A 29 21.89 29.60 -2.25
N LEU A 30 22.28 28.48 -1.62
CA LEU A 30 23.35 28.49 -0.62
C LEU A 30 24.65 28.98 -1.26
N VAL A 31 25.26 30.00 -0.69
CA VAL A 31 26.55 30.52 -1.16
C VAL A 31 27.68 29.82 -0.43
N ALA A 32 28.59 29.24 -1.20
CA ALA A 32 29.78 28.59 -0.69
C ALA A 32 31.00 28.95 -1.56
N GLU A 33 32.17 28.90 -0.94
CA GLU A 33 33.45 29.11 -1.62
C GLU A 33 34.22 27.79 -1.68
N ASP A 34 34.74 27.41 -2.84
CA ASP A 34 35.67 26.29 -2.96
C ASP A 34 37.03 26.67 -2.36
N ALA A 35 37.47 25.95 -1.31
CA ALA A 35 38.65 26.30 -0.53
C ALA A 35 39.97 26.19 -1.33
N ALA A 36 39.99 25.38 -2.40
CA ALA A 36 41.18 25.18 -3.22
C ALA A 36 41.37 26.27 -4.27
N SER A 37 40.28 26.74 -4.90
CA SER A 37 40.33 27.72 -5.99
C SER A 37 39.87 29.13 -5.61
N GLY A 38 39.26 29.31 -4.43
CA GLY A 38 38.68 30.57 -3.99
C GLY A 38 37.42 30.97 -4.77
N PHE A 39 36.82 30.03 -5.50
CA PHE A 39 35.64 30.31 -6.30
C PHE A 39 34.40 30.35 -5.42
N CYS A 40 33.78 31.52 -5.30
CA CYS A 40 32.58 31.75 -4.51
C CYS A 40 31.34 31.86 -5.40
N GLY A 41 30.31 31.07 -5.10
CA GLY A 41 29.06 31.06 -5.87
C GLY A 41 27.90 30.40 -5.14
N ALA A 42 26.70 30.62 -5.67
CA ALA A 42 25.46 30.04 -5.18
C ALA A 42 25.23 28.64 -5.77
N VAL A 43 24.71 27.71 -4.98
CA VAL A 43 24.35 26.36 -5.45
C VAL A 43 23.19 26.46 -6.44
N VAL A 44 23.44 26.05 -7.68
CA VAL A 44 22.41 26.02 -8.75
C VAL A 44 22.02 24.61 -9.17
N GLY A 45 22.73 23.59 -8.68
CA GLY A 45 22.39 22.20 -8.95
C GLY A 45 23.52 21.24 -8.63
N PHE A 46 23.36 20.01 -9.10
CA PHE A 46 24.30 18.93 -8.87
C PHE A 46 24.51 18.11 -10.13
N GLU A 47 25.66 17.44 -10.19
CA GLU A 47 25.99 16.51 -11.26
C GLU A 47 26.62 15.26 -10.66
N ARG A 48 26.24 14.09 -11.19
CA ARG A 48 26.91 12.84 -10.89
C ARG A 48 27.81 12.51 -12.07
N THR A 49 29.11 12.40 -11.81
CA THR A 49 30.08 11.92 -12.80
C THR A 49 30.59 10.55 -12.38
N TYR A 50 31.45 9.94 -13.21
CA TYR A 50 32.11 8.67 -12.87
C TYR A 50 33.02 8.79 -11.63
N ASP A 51 33.49 10.00 -11.33
CA ASP A 51 34.36 10.32 -10.19
C ASP A 51 33.60 10.73 -8.92
N GLY A 52 32.25 10.75 -8.94
CA GLY A 52 31.42 10.98 -7.76
C GLY A 52 30.41 12.12 -7.89
N ASP A 53 30.00 12.66 -6.74
CA ASP A 53 29.05 13.78 -6.66
C ASP A 53 29.75 15.13 -6.78
N PHE A 54 29.16 16.01 -7.58
CA PHE A 54 29.60 17.38 -7.77
C PHE A 54 28.45 18.36 -7.53
N VAL A 55 28.78 19.52 -6.97
CA VAL A 55 27.89 20.68 -6.85
C VAL A 55 28.22 21.70 -7.94
N LYS A 56 27.18 22.32 -8.51
CA LYS A 56 27.28 23.44 -9.44
C LYS A 56 27.18 24.73 -8.65
N LEU A 57 28.23 25.55 -8.68
CA LEU A 57 28.22 26.88 -8.09
C LEU A 57 28.22 27.94 -9.21
N GLU A 58 27.33 28.92 -9.09
CA GLU A 58 27.23 30.08 -9.99
C GLU A 58 27.76 31.34 -9.29
N ASP A 59 28.73 32.02 -9.90
CA ASP A 59 29.24 33.29 -9.37
C ASP A 59 28.33 34.48 -9.73
N ARG A 60 28.63 35.65 -9.18
CA ARG A 60 27.91 36.92 -9.46
C ARG A 60 27.90 37.34 -10.94
N GLY A 61 28.80 36.79 -11.75
CA GLY A 61 28.90 37.05 -13.19
C GLY A 61 28.14 36.03 -14.03
N GLY A 62 27.42 35.09 -13.40
CA GLY A 62 26.68 34.02 -14.08
C GLY A 62 27.57 32.86 -14.54
N ARG A 63 28.82 32.77 -14.10
CA ARG A 63 29.70 31.66 -14.47
C ARG A 63 29.42 30.46 -13.58
N VAL A 64 29.06 29.33 -14.19
CA VAL A 64 28.82 28.06 -13.48
C VAL A 64 30.06 27.15 -13.53
N ARG A 65 30.45 26.60 -12.37
CA ARG A 65 31.54 25.62 -12.25
C ARG A 65 31.14 24.43 -11.38
N LEU A 66 31.74 23.29 -11.67
CA LEU A 66 31.55 22.03 -10.93
C LEU A 66 32.66 21.83 -9.89
N PHE A 67 32.27 21.47 -8.67
CA PHE A 67 33.18 21.16 -7.58
C PHE A 67 32.79 19.83 -6.92
N ALA A 68 33.77 18.96 -6.67
CA ALA A 68 33.52 17.66 -6.06
C ALA A 68 33.08 17.85 -4.60
N LEU A 69 32.04 17.14 -4.17
CA LEU A 69 31.58 17.12 -2.78
C LEU A 69 32.54 16.31 -1.90
N ARG A 70 33.69 16.91 -1.57
CA ARG A 70 34.73 16.33 -0.71
C ARG A 70 34.68 16.89 0.70
N GLU A 71 35.18 16.12 1.65
CA GLU A 71 35.29 16.54 3.05
C GLU A 71 36.11 17.84 3.16
N ALA A 72 35.57 18.83 3.87
CA ALA A 72 36.21 20.12 4.14
C ALA A 72 36.62 20.94 2.90
N ALA A 73 36.03 20.67 1.74
CA ALA A 73 36.42 21.31 0.48
C ALA A 73 35.83 22.72 0.28
N PHE A 74 34.89 23.13 1.12
CA PHE A 74 34.18 24.41 0.96
C PHE A 74 34.32 25.29 2.18
N LEU A 75 34.12 26.59 2.00
CA LEU A 75 34.03 27.60 3.04
C LEU A 75 32.63 28.24 3.01
N ILE A 76 32.06 28.45 4.19
CA ILE A 76 30.91 29.34 4.40
C ILE A 76 31.34 30.35 5.46
N ASP A 77 31.22 31.65 5.15
CA ASP A 77 31.71 32.74 6.01
C ASP A 77 33.19 32.55 6.42
N GLY A 78 34.02 32.05 5.50
CA GLY A 78 35.44 31.77 5.72
C GLY A 78 35.73 30.55 6.60
N ARG A 79 34.72 29.76 6.98
CA ARG A 79 34.87 28.56 7.83
C ARG A 79 34.76 27.28 6.99
N PRO A 80 35.68 26.31 7.13
CA PRO A 80 35.59 25.04 6.45
C PRO A 80 34.31 24.27 6.76
N VAL A 81 33.65 23.80 5.71
CA VAL A 81 32.45 22.96 5.74
C VAL A 81 32.58 21.82 4.72
N THR A 82 31.84 20.74 4.96
CA THR A 82 31.61 19.68 3.98
C THR A 82 30.20 19.85 3.42
N LEU A 83 30.08 20.18 2.14
CA LEU A 83 28.77 20.23 1.50
C LEU A 83 28.24 18.81 1.24
N VAL A 84 26.96 18.58 1.55
CA VAL A 84 26.27 17.32 1.27
C VAL A 84 25.05 17.57 0.40
N ARG A 85 24.72 16.63 -0.49
CA ARG A 85 23.55 16.73 -1.38
C ARG A 85 22.26 16.70 -0.54
N PRO A 86 21.23 17.50 -0.87
CA PRO A 86 19.90 17.32 -0.30
C PRO A 86 19.39 15.90 -0.57
N THR A 87 19.06 15.15 0.48
CA THR A 87 18.28 13.92 0.35
C THR A 87 16.83 14.32 0.13
N ALA A 88 16.22 13.90 -0.98
CA ALA A 88 14.78 14.04 -1.14
C ALA A 88 14.10 13.34 0.05
N SER A 89 13.29 14.07 0.83
CA SER A 89 12.44 13.44 1.84
C SER A 89 11.63 12.35 1.16
N ALA A 90 11.67 11.14 1.73
CA ALA A 90 10.84 10.05 1.24
C ALA A 90 9.37 10.52 1.17
N PRO A 91 8.62 10.13 0.12
CA PRO A 91 7.20 10.42 0.08
C PRO A 91 6.56 9.96 1.38
N ALA A 92 5.73 10.81 1.98
CA ALA A 92 5.01 10.45 3.19
C ALA A 92 4.20 9.18 2.94
N ALA A 93 4.24 8.24 3.89
CA ALA A 93 3.48 7.02 3.79
C ALA A 93 1.97 7.32 3.66
N PRO A 94 1.22 6.55 2.87
CA PRO A 94 -0.21 6.77 2.70
C PRO A 94 -0.94 6.63 4.04
N THR A 95 -1.69 7.66 4.42
CA THR A 95 -2.47 7.72 5.67
C THR A 95 -3.80 6.97 5.59
N ARG A 96 -4.18 6.50 4.40
CA ARG A 96 -5.42 5.76 4.14
C ARG A 96 -5.16 4.35 3.60
N SER A 97 -6.05 3.42 3.91
CA SER A 97 -6.08 2.07 3.32
C SER A 97 -6.69 2.10 1.91
N ALA A 98 -6.66 0.96 1.21
CA ALA A 98 -7.31 0.80 -0.09
C ALA A 98 -8.85 0.89 0.00
N SER A 99 -9.46 0.55 1.15
CA SER A 99 -10.89 0.75 1.42
C SER A 99 -11.24 2.20 1.77
N GLY A 100 -10.25 3.05 2.04
CA GLY A 100 -10.44 4.46 2.40
C GLY A 100 -10.45 4.75 3.91
N SER A 101 -10.31 3.74 4.76
CA SER A 101 -10.17 3.92 6.20
C SER A 101 -8.82 4.55 6.59
N THR A 102 -8.71 5.05 7.82
CA THR A 102 -7.42 5.52 8.34
C THR A 102 -6.48 4.34 8.54
N ARG A 103 -5.29 4.41 7.93
CA ARG A 103 -4.30 3.36 8.06
C ARG A 103 -3.78 3.29 9.49
N VAL A 104 -3.72 2.09 10.04
CA VAL A 104 -3.15 1.82 11.37
C VAL A 104 -1.74 1.27 11.17
N GLU A 105 -0.75 1.97 11.71
CA GLU A 105 0.65 1.51 11.71
C GLU A 105 0.97 0.64 12.93
N GLY A 106 2.02 -0.18 12.83
CA GLY A 106 2.50 -0.97 13.96
C GLY A 106 1.54 -2.08 14.43
N LEU A 107 0.67 -2.56 13.53
CA LEU A 107 -0.20 -3.71 13.79
C LEU A 107 0.61 -4.90 14.30
N ARG A 108 0.43 -5.25 15.57
CA ARG A 108 0.88 -6.54 16.12
C ARG A 108 -0.10 -7.61 15.63
N ALA A 109 0.41 -8.81 15.33
CA ALA A 109 -0.44 -9.94 15.03
C ALA A 109 -1.45 -10.14 16.17
N ARG A 110 -2.74 -9.96 15.86
CA ARG A 110 -3.84 -10.22 16.79
C ARG A 110 -4.33 -11.65 16.57
N VAL A 111 -4.86 -12.26 17.62
CA VAL A 111 -5.64 -13.50 17.45
C VAL A 111 -6.85 -13.17 16.60
N ALA A 112 -7.09 -13.95 15.55
CA ALA A 112 -8.26 -13.78 14.71
C ALA A 112 -9.53 -13.87 15.58
N ARG A 113 -10.50 -12.99 15.30
CA ARG A 113 -11.86 -13.11 15.82
C ARG A 113 -12.41 -14.49 15.48
N ALA A 114 -13.41 -14.92 16.24
CA ALA A 114 -14.10 -16.15 15.92
C ALA A 114 -14.92 -16.01 14.61
N SER A 115 -15.47 -14.82 14.34
CA SER A 115 -16.27 -14.52 13.14
C SER A 115 -15.50 -14.67 11.81
N ARG A 116 -16.22 -14.94 10.72
CA ARG A 116 -15.68 -15.15 9.37
C ARG A 116 -16.47 -14.42 8.31
N ILE A 117 -15.80 -14.02 7.24
CA ILE A 117 -16.43 -13.70 5.96
C ILE A 117 -16.15 -14.86 5.01
N TRP A 118 -17.19 -15.38 4.40
CA TRP A 118 -17.13 -16.42 3.38
C TRP A 118 -17.47 -15.81 2.03
N VAL A 119 -16.73 -16.20 1.01
CA VAL A 119 -16.94 -15.77 -0.37
C VAL A 119 -17.11 -16.97 -1.28
N GLU A 120 -17.74 -16.80 -2.42
CA GLU A 120 -18.02 -17.92 -3.32
C GLU A 120 -16.73 -18.51 -3.93
N GLY A 121 -15.86 -17.65 -4.45
CA GLY A 121 -14.68 -18.04 -5.21
C GLY A 121 -13.36 -17.42 -4.74
N VAL A 122 -12.28 -17.89 -5.35
CA VAL A 122 -10.92 -17.41 -5.05
C VAL A 122 -10.65 -16.00 -5.57
N HIS A 123 -11.34 -15.57 -6.64
CA HIS A 123 -11.21 -14.22 -7.18
C HIS A 123 -11.84 -13.18 -6.24
N ASP A 124 -12.97 -13.53 -5.64
CA ASP A 124 -13.67 -12.78 -4.61
C ASP A 124 -12.77 -12.57 -3.40
N ALA A 125 -12.20 -13.66 -2.89
CA ALA A 125 -11.30 -13.62 -1.74
C ALA A 125 -10.10 -12.70 -2.03
N ALA A 126 -9.52 -12.82 -3.22
CA ALA A 126 -8.40 -11.99 -3.64
C ALA A 126 -8.77 -10.51 -3.79
N LEU A 127 -9.96 -10.19 -4.31
CA LEU A 127 -10.41 -8.81 -4.45
C LEU A 127 -10.72 -8.18 -3.07
N VAL A 128 -11.36 -8.95 -2.20
CA VAL A 128 -11.65 -8.54 -0.82
C VAL A 128 -10.33 -8.28 -0.07
N GLU A 129 -9.37 -9.19 -0.17
CA GLU A 129 -8.04 -9.02 0.44
C GLU A 129 -7.31 -7.78 -0.10
N ARG A 130 -7.41 -7.52 -1.41
CA ARG A 130 -6.73 -6.38 -2.04
C ARG A 130 -7.26 -5.04 -1.54
N VAL A 131 -8.56 -4.90 -1.35
CA VAL A 131 -9.18 -3.61 -1.00
C VAL A 131 -9.40 -3.47 0.51
N TRP A 132 -9.85 -4.51 1.21
CA TRP A 132 -10.20 -4.47 2.63
C TRP A 132 -9.26 -5.29 3.52
N GLY A 133 -8.25 -5.98 2.99
CA GLY A 133 -7.38 -6.84 3.80
C GLY A 133 -6.67 -6.11 4.94
N HIS A 134 -6.37 -4.81 4.79
CA HIS A 134 -5.87 -3.98 5.89
C HIS A 134 -6.86 -3.90 7.05
N ASP A 135 -8.09 -3.48 6.75
CA ASP A 135 -9.18 -3.31 7.71
C ASP A 135 -9.54 -4.62 8.40
N LEU A 136 -9.66 -5.69 7.62
CA LEU A 136 -9.97 -7.02 8.13
C LEU A 136 -8.89 -7.52 9.09
N ARG A 137 -7.61 -7.23 8.83
CA ARG A 137 -6.51 -7.54 9.76
C ARG A 137 -6.54 -6.69 11.04
N VAL A 138 -6.93 -5.41 10.96
CA VAL A 138 -7.16 -4.57 12.15
C VAL A 138 -8.24 -5.17 13.03
N GLU A 139 -9.32 -5.62 12.41
CA GLU A 139 -10.50 -6.22 13.04
C GLU A 139 -10.31 -7.71 13.39
N GLY A 140 -9.23 -8.35 12.94
CA GLY A 140 -8.98 -9.77 13.14
C GLY A 140 -9.98 -10.69 12.42
N VAL A 141 -10.65 -10.22 11.36
CA VAL A 141 -11.61 -10.99 10.58
C VAL A 141 -10.88 -11.76 9.47
N VAL A 142 -11.24 -13.02 9.28
CA VAL A 142 -10.66 -13.89 8.25
C VAL A 142 -11.66 -14.10 7.12
N VAL A 143 -11.16 -14.07 5.89
CA VAL A 143 -11.91 -14.37 4.66
C VAL A 143 -11.56 -15.78 4.18
N GLU A 144 -12.58 -16.61 3.92
CA GLU A 144 -12.44 -17.97 3.39
C GLU A 144 -13.34 -18.13 2.15
N HIS A 145 -12.95 -18.94 1.18
CA HIS A 145 -13.81 -19.26 0.04
C HIS A 145 -14.57 -20.57 0.28
N LEU A 146 -15.78 -20.70 -0.28
CA LEU A 146 -16.67 -21.85 -0.08
C LEU A 146 -16.60 -22.90 -1.20
N GLU A 147 -15.87 -22.63 -2.29
CA GLU A 147 -15.89 -23.47 -3.50
C GLU A 147 -17.31 -23.64 -4.07
N GLY A 148 -18.14 -22.59 -3.92
CA GLY A 148 -19.55 -22.58 -4.32
C GLY A 148 -20.52 -22.69 -3.14
N LEU A 149 -21.72 -22.13 -3.32
CA LEU A 149 -22.73 -22.06 -2.26
C LEU A 149 -23.38 -23.39 -1.87
N ASP A 150 -23.24 -24.43 -2.68
CA ASP A 150 -23.79 -25.75 -2.36
C ASP A 150 -23.17 -26.33 -1.07
N HIS A 151 -21.99 -25.84 -0.64
CA HIS A 151 -21.31 -26.23 0.60
C HIS A 151 -21.71 -25.40 1.84
N LEU A 152 -22.54 -24.37 1.68
CA LEU A 152 -22.84 -23.42 2.75
C LEU A 152 -23.46 -24.09 3.98
N ALA A 153 -24.45 -24.96 3.79
CA ALA A 153 -25.18 -25.59 4.89
C ALA A 153 -24.28 -26.50 5.75
N GLU A 154 -23.41 -27.29 5.10
CA GLU A 154 -22.45 -28.15 5.77
C GLU A 154 -21.44 -27.31 6.57
N ARG A 155 -20.86 -26.28 5.92
CA ARG A 155 -19.88 -25.38 6.57
C ARG A 155 -20.49 -24.62 7.75
N LEU A 156 -21.75 -24.19 7.66
CA LEU A 156 -22.46 -23.57 8.79
C LEU A 156 -22.68 -24.55 9.94
N THR A 157 -22.97 -25.82 9.64
CA THR A 157 -23.17 -26.86 10.65
C THR A 157 -21.88 -27.14 11.43
N ASP A 158 -20.75 -27.20 10.73
CA ASP A 158 -19.43 -27.40 11.33
C ASP A 158 -18.97 -26.15 12.07
N PHE A 159 -19.20 -24.98 11.50
CA PHE A 159 -18.83 -23.73 12.12
C PHE A 159 -19.64 -23.55 13.40
N ARG A 160 -20.98 -23.60 13.38
CA ARG A 160 -21.91 -23.28 14.49
C ARG A 160 -21.92 -21.79 14.86
N PRO A 161 -22.48 -20.91 14.01
CA PRO A 161 -22.58 -19.48 14.30
C PRO A 161 -23.35 -19.19 15.60
N GLU A 162 -22.86 -18.25 16.40
CA GLU A 162 -23.41 -17.88 17.71
C GLU A 162 -23.08 -16.40 18.03
N PRO A 163 -23.60 -15.80 19.12
CA PRO A 163 -23.20 -14.46 19.53
C PRO A 163 -21.67 -14.35 19.67
N GLY A 164 -21.07 -13.27 19.16
CA GLY A 164 -19.60 -13.09 19.12
C GLY A 164 -18.87 -13.95 18.07
N ARG A 165 -19.57 -14.83 17.34
CA ARG A 165 -19.01 -15.75 16.35
C ARG A 165 -19.93 -15.89 15.14
N ARG A 166 -19.92 -14.84 14.32
CA ARG A 166 -20.85 -14.65 13.19
C ARG A 166 -20.23 -15.06 11.86
N VAL A 167 -21.07 -15.35 10.88
CA VAL A 167 -20.66 -15.63 9.51
C VAL A 167 -21.30 -14.63 8.55
N GLY A 168 -20.47 -13.84 7.88
CA GLY A 168 -20.88 -13.09 6.70
C GLY A 168 -20.64 -13.91 5.44
N VAL A 169 -21.56 -13.90 4.48
CA VAL A 169 -21.41 -14.59 3.19
C VAL A 169 -21.60 -13.59 2.06
N LEU A 170 -20.62 -13.48 1.17
CA LEU A 170 -20.69 -12.69 -0.06
C LEU A 170 -20.94 -13.63 -1.25
N VAL A 171 -21.96 -13.32 -2.02
CA VAL A 171 -22.45 -14.15 -3.14
C VAL A 171 -22.44 -13.37 -4.45
N ASP A 172 -22.01 -14.03 -5.52
CA ASP A 172 -22.12 -13.48 -6.87
C ASP A 172 -23.56 -13.57 -7.37
N HIS A 173 -23.99 -12.63 -8.20
CA HIS A 173 -25.28 -12.66 -8.89
C HIS A 173 -26.53 -12.89 -8.01
N LEU A 174 -26.51 -12.38 -6.78
CA LEU A 174 -27.62 -12.51 -5.83
C LEU A 174 -28.84 -11.69 -6.30
N VAL A 175 -29.70 -12.32 -7.08
CA VAL A 175 -30.97 -11.77 -7.58
C VAL A 175 -32.12 -12.55 -6.97
N THR A 176 -33.12 -11.83 -6.45
CA THR A 176 -34.33 -12.42 -5.87
C THR A 176 -34.95 -13.48 -6.79
N GLY A 177 -35.09 -14.70 -6.29
CA GLY A 177 -35.67 -15.83 -7.03
C GLY A 177 -34.65 -16.69 -7.78
N SER A 178 -33.35 -16.44 -7.60
CA SER A 178 -32.28 -17.34 -8.08
C SER A 178 -32.19 -18.62 -7.25
N LYS A 179 -31.45 -19.63 -7.75
CA LYS A 179 -31.10 -20.85 -6.99
C LYS A 179 -30.47 -20.50 -5.64
N GLU A 180 -29.65 -19.46 -5.61
CA GLU A 180 -28.90 -19.01 -4.44
C GLU A 180 -29.81 -18.38 -3.38
N THR A 181 -30.91 -17.74 -3.80
CA THR A 181 -31.91 -17.20 -2.84
C THR A 181 -32.44 -18.32 -1.94
N ASN A 182 -32.70 -19.52 -2.48
CA ASN A 182 -33.20 -20.63 -1.67
C ASN A 182 -32.16 -21.14 -0.67
N LEU A 183 -30.89 -21.23 -1.08
CA LEU A 183 -29.78 -21.69 -0.24
C LEU A 183 -29.44 -20.73 0.90
N THR A 184 -29.93 -19.50 0.84
CA THR A 184 -29.56 -18.41 1.74
C THR A 184 -30.69 -18.01 2.70
N THR A 185 -31.82 -18.71 2.67
CA THR A 185 -32.96 -18.48 3.57
C THR A 185 -32.86 -19.31 4.85
N GLY A 186 -33.35 -18.75 5.97
CA GLY A 186 -33.51 -19.49 7.23
C GLY A 186 -32.21 -19.82 7.99
N LEU A 187 -31.11 -19.11 7.73
CA LEU A 187 -29.79 -19.41 8.30
C LEU A 187 -29.58 -18.96 9.76
N GLY A 188 -30.60 -18.39 10.39
CA GLY A 188 -30.53 -17.88 11.76
C GLY A 188 -29.91 -16.49 11.88
N PRO A 189 -29.91 -15.90 13.10
CA PRO A 189 -29.55 -14.49 13.32
C PRO A 189 -28.05 -14.21 13.29
N HIS A 190 -27.20 -15.23 13.32
CA HIS A 190 -25.73 -15.10 13.35
C HIS A 190 -25.08 -15.34 11.97
N VAL A 191 -25.91 -15.39 10.92
CA VAL A 191 -25.48 -15.50 9.54
C VAL A 191 -26.10 -14.37 8.73
N LEU A 192 -25.28 -13.60 8.03
CA LEU A 192 -25.72 -12.58 7.09
C LEU A 192 -25.24 -12.95 5.69
N VAL A 193 -26.16 -12.99 4.73
CA VAL A 193 -25.82 -13.16 3.32
C VAL A 193 -26.05 -11.83 2.62
N THR A 194 -25.02 -11.36 1.94
CA THR A 194 -25.09 -10.24 1.00
C THR A 194 -24.62 -10.71 -0.37
N GLY A 195 -24.78 -9.87 -1.37
CA GLY A 195 -24.28 -10.17 -2.71
C GLY A 195 -24.37 -8.97 -3.61
N HIS A 196 -23.94 -9.16 -4.85
CA HIS A 196 -23.97 -8.11 -5.86
C HIS A 196 -24.71 -8.56 -7.12
N PRO A 197 -25.25 -7.62 -7.92
CA PRO A 197 -26.09 -7.95 -9.08
C PRO A 197 -25.30 -8.47 -10.28
N TYR A 198 -23.97 -8.56 -10.18
CA TYR A 198 -23.09 -8.93 -11.27
C TYR A 198 -23.02 -10.43 -11.48
N ILE A 199 -22.79 -10.85 -12.73
CA ILE A 199 -22.67 -12.26 -13.11
C ILE A 199 -21.43 -12.91 -12.48
N ASP A 200 -20.38 -12.11 -12.27
CA ASP A 200 -19.09 -12.53 -11.72
C ASP A 200 -18.42 -11.33 -11.07
N ILE A 201 -17.63 -11.56 -10.03
CA ILE A 201 -16.86 -10.52 -9.33
C ILE A 201 -16.02 -9.62 -10.25
N TRP A 202 -15.57 -10.11 -11.41
CA TRP A 202 -14.85 -9.27 -12.38
C TRP A 202 -15.66 -8.04 -12.77
N GLN A 203 -16.97 -8.22 -13.00
CA GLN A 203 -17.86 -7.15 -13.44
C GLN A 203 -18.12 -6.10 -12.36
N ALA A 204 -17.75 -6.38 -11.10
CA ALA A 204 -17.77 -5.40 -10.03
C ALA A 204 -16.61 -4.38 -10.11
N VAL A 205 -15.60 -4.61 -10.97
CA VAL A 205 -14.55 -3.64 -11.26
C VAL A 205 -15.03 -2.64 -12.30
N ARG A 206 -14.82 -1.35 -12.05
CA ARG A 206 -15.24 -0.27 -12.95
C ARG A 206 -14.55 -0.39 -14.32
N PRO A 207 -15.29 -0.27 -15.43
CA PRO A 207 -14.72 -0.24 -16.79
C PRO A 207 -13.55 0.73 -16.95
N GLN A 208 -13.64 1.91 -16.32
CA GLN A 208 -12.64 2.96 -16.41
C GLN A 208 -11.29 2.54 -15.82
N ALA A 209 -11.29 1.78 -14.71
CA ALA A 209 -10.06 1.25 -14.12
C ALA A 209 -9.34 0.28 -15.08
N LEU A 210 -10.12 -0.41 -15.91
CA LEU A 210 -9.64 -1.35 -16.92
C LEU A 210 -9.32 -0.70 -18.28
N GLY A 211 -9.56 0.61 -18.43
CA GLY A 211 -9.42 1.30 -19.71
C GLY A 211 -10.37 0.81 -20.80
N ILE A 212 -11.53 0.25 -20.42
CA ILE A 212 -12.58 -0.18 -21.35
C ILE A 212 -13.81 0.72 -21.22
N GLU A 213 -14.56 0.88 -22.31
CA GLU A 213 -15.78 1.70 -22.30
C GLU A 213 -16.87 1.10 -21.40
N ALA A 214 -17.11 -0.21 -21.54
CA ALA A 214 -18.06 -0.97 -20.74
C ALA A 214 -17.71 -2.46 -20.75
N TRP A 215 -18.22 -3.20 -19.77
CA TRP A 215 -18.18 -4.66 -19.79
C TRP A 215 -18.96 -5.21 -20.99
N PRO A 216 -18.37 -6.13 -21.78
CA PRO A 216 -19.05 -6.66 -22.95
C PRO A 216 -20.22 -7.56 -22.55
N GLN A 217 -21.31 -7.51 -23.31
CA GLN A 217 -22.42 -8.43 -23.13
C GLN A 217 -22.04 -9.84 -23.60
N VAL A 218 -22.18 -10.82 -22.70
CA VAL A 218 -21.98 -12.24 -22.99
C VAL A 218 -23.34 -12.93 -23.10
N PRO A 219 -23.67 -13.56 -24.26
CA PRO A 219 -24.90 -14.31 -24.42
C PRO A 219 -25.02 -15.45 -23.41
N ARG A 220 -26.26 -15.72 -22.98
CA ARG A 220 -26.57 -16.88 -22.14
C ARG A 220 -26.13 -18.19 -22.82
N GLY A 221 -25.69 -19.15 -22.01
CA GLY A 221 -25.17 -20.44 -22.48
C GLY A 221 -23.67 -20.42 -22.86
N LYS A 222 -23.02 -19.25 -22.86
CA LYS A 222 -21.57 -19.14 -22.97
C LYS A 222 -20.99 -18.88 -21.58
N ASP A 223 -19.89 -19.58 -21.22
CA ASP A 223 -19.07 -19.23 -20.06
C ASP A 223 -18.73 -17.74 -20.07
N TRP A 224 -19.02 -17.05 -18.97
CA TRP A 224 -18.98 -15.60 -18.93
C TRP A 224 -17.54 -15.05 -19.03
N LYS A 225 -16.58 -15.66 -18.30
CA LYS A 225 -15.17 -15.24 -18.32
C LYS A 225 -14.53 -15.42 -19.70
N THR A 226 -14.71 -16.59 -20.31
CA THR A 226 -14.30 -16.85 -21.72
C THR A 226 -15.07 -15.95 -22.70
N GLY A 227 -16.34 -15.69 -22.38
CA GLY A 227 -17.21 -14.64 -22.90
C GLY A 227 -16.53 -13.31 -23.14
N VAL A 228 -16.07 -12.75 -22.03
CA VAL A 228 -15.41 -11.46 -21.88
C VAL A 228 -14.05 -11.47 -22.55
N CYS A 229 -13.17 -12.42 -22.23
CA CYS A 229 -11.80 -12.41 -22.73
C CYS A 229 -11.74 -12.47 -24.26
N ARG A 230 -12.64 -13.24 -24.90
CA ARG A 230 -12.75 -13.29 -26.36
C ARG A 230 -13.11 -11.93 -26.97
N ARG A 231 -13.98 -11.16 -26.32
CA ARG A 231 -14.49 -9.88 -26.86
C ARG A 231 -13.51 -8.74 -26.66
N LEU A 232 -12.80 -8.74 -25.55
CA LEU A 232 -11.82 -7.71 -25.21
C LEU A 232 -10.40 -8.05 -25.71
N GLY A 233 -10.21 -9.21 -26.37
CA GLY A 233 -8.90 -9.63 -26.85
C GLY A 233 -7.91 -9.96 -25.73
N TRP A 234 -8.41 -10.38 -24.57
CA TRP A 234 -7.61 -10.61 -23.36
C TRP A 234 -6.99 -12.01 -23.27
N GLY A 235 -7.21 -12.89 -24.24
CA GLY A 235 -6.67 -14.25 -24.21
C GLY A 235 -7.48 -15.17 -23.28
N THR A 236 -6.79 -15.87 -22.38
CA THR A 236 -7.38 -16.85 -21.45
C THR A 236 -8.05 -16.19 -20.24
N PRO A 237 -9.00 -16.87 -19.56
CA PRO A 237 -9.56 -16.40 -18.29
C PRO A 237 -8.50 -16.08 -17.22
N SER A 238 -7.40 -16.85 -17.15
CA SER A 238 -6.32 -16.58 -16.19
C SER A 238 -5.52 -15.31 -16.52
N GLU A 239 -5.41 -14.94 -17.80
CA GLU A 239 -4.83 -13.65 -18.22
C GLU A 239 -5.82 -12.50 -18.03
N GLY A 240 -7.10 -12.74 -18.30
CA GLY A 240 -8.19 -11.81 -17.97
C GLY A 240 -8.21 -11.46 -16.49
N TRP A 241 -8.15 -12.47 -15.61
CA TRP A 241 -8.12 -12.25 -14.17
C TRP A 241 -6.94 -11.39 -13.75
N ARG A 242 -5.73 -11.68 -14.25
CA ARG A 242 -4.54 -10.88 -13.97
C ARG A 242 -4.72 -9.41 -14.38
N ARG A 243 -5.37 -9.14 -15.52
CA ARG A 243 -5.70 -7.77 -15.93
C ARG A 243 -6.70 -7.11 -14.97
N VAL A 244 -7.79 -7.81 -14.63
CA VAL A 244 -8.83 -7.32 -13.71
C VAL A 244 -8.26 -7.01 -12.34
N TYR A 245 -7.55 -7.98 -11.75
CA TYR A 245 -6.94 -7.83 -10.44
C TYR A 245 -5.93 -6.67 -10.38
N ASN A 246 -5.09 -6.53 -11.40
CA ASN A 246 -4.06 -5.49 -11.43
C ASN A 246 -4.61 -4.07 -11.67
N ALA A 247 -5.84 -3.93 -12.15
CA ALA A 247 -6.48 -2.63 -12.39
C ALA A 247 -7.06 -2.00 -11.11
N VAL A 248 -7.21 -2.77 -10.02
CA VAL A 248 -7.86 -2.30 -8.80
C VAL A 248 -6.81 -1.80 -7.82
N ASP A 249 -6.76 -0.52 -7.50
CA ASP A 249 -5.83 -0.01 -6.48
C ASP A 249 -6.56 0.37 -5.18
N SER A 250 -7.85 0.73 -5.29
CA SER A 250 -8.67 1.12 -4.14
C SER A 250 -10.16 0.84 -4.37
N PHE A 251 -10.96 1.09 -3.33
CA PHE A 251 -12.43 1.04 -3.40
C PHE A 251 -13.02 1.87 -4.54
N ARG A 252 -12.31 2.91 -5.01
CA ARG A 252 -12.77 3.78 -6.11
C ARG A 252 -12.87 3.04 -7.44
N ASP A 253 -12.12 1.96 -7.59
CA ASP A 253 -12.08 1.15 -8.81
C ASP A 253 -13.19 0.10 -8.83
N LEU A 254 -14.02 0.05 -7.79
CA LEU A 254 -15.12 -0.89 -7.65
C LEU A 254 -16.48 -0.20 -7.76
N GLU A 255 -17.46 -0.96 -8.22
CA GLU A 255 -18.84 -0.53 -8.29
C GLU A 255 -19.53 -0.57 -6.91
N ALA A 256 -20.43 0.40 -6.69
CA ALA A 256 -21.07 0.62 -5.40
C ALA A 256 -21.82 -0.60 -4.81
N PRO A 257 -22.50 -1.45 -5.61
CA PRO A 257 -23.18 -2.64 -5.06
C PRO A 257 -22.23 -3.61 -4.34
N LEU A 258 -21.03 -3.84 -4.86
CA LEU A 258 -20.05 -4.69 -4.18
C LEU A 258 -19.54 -4.01 -2.90
N LEU A 259 -19.24 -2.71 -2.97
CA LEU A 259 -18.77 -1.96 -1.80
C LEU A 259 -19.77 -2.07 -0.64
N GLY A 260 -21.05 -1.76 -0.89
CA GLY A 260 -22.08 -1.81 0.13
C GLY A 260 -22.33 -3.22 0.67
N ALA A 261 -22.23 -4.26 -0.16
CA ALA A 261 -22.33 -5.64 0.30
C ALA A 261 -21.20 -6.00 1.28
N VAL A 262 -19.96 -5.70 0.91
CA VAL A 262 -18.78 -5.99 1.76
C VAL A 262 -18.81 -5.17 3.05
N GLU A 263 -19.18 -3.89 2.99
CA GLU A 263 -19.30 -3.03 4.18
C GLU A 263 -20.33 -3.59 5.17
N GLN A 264 -21.50 -3.99 4.69
CA GLN A 264 -22.52 -4.62 5.54
C GLN A 264 -22.03 -5.91 6.20
N LEU A 265 -21.26 -6.73 5.48
CA LEU A 265 -20.66 -7.93 6.06
C LEU A 265 -19.64 -7.59 7.15
N ILE A 266 -18.78 -6.61 6.91
CA ILE A 266 -17.77 -6.17 7.87
C ILE A 266 -18.46 -5.67 9.14
N ASP A 267 -19.44 -4.78 9.01
CA ASP A 267 -20.22 -4.27 10.15
C ASP A 267 -20.85 -5.43 10.93
N PHE A 268 -21.48 -6.37 10.22
CA PHE A 268 -22.13 -7.52 10.85
C PHE A 268 -21.18 -8.42 11.63
N VAL A 269 -20.00 -8.74 11.08
CA VAL A 269 -19.06 -9.67 11.72
C VAL A 269 -18.18 -9.01 12.78
N THR A 270 -18.17 -7.68 12.83
CA THR A 270 -17.38 -6.89 13.79
C THR A 270 -18.21 -6.21 14.88
N GLU A 271 -19.55 -6.28 14.79
CA GLU A 271 -20.47 -5.73 15.79
C GLU A 271 -20.11 -6.22 17.20
N PRO A 272 -19.92 -5.30 18.18
CA PRO A 272 -19.63 -5.66 19.56
C PRO A 272 -20.84 -6.37 20.21
N GLU A 273 -20.54 -7.22 21.20
CA GLU A 273 -21.56 -7.89 22.03
C GLU A 273 -22.41 -6.92 22.86
#